data_AF-V6ITR5-F1
#
_entry.id   AF-V6ITR5-F1
#
_cell.length_a   1.000
_cell.length_b   1.000
_cell.length_c   1.000
_cell.angle_alpha   90.00
_cell.angle_beta   90.00
_cell.angle_gamma   90.00
#
_symmetry.space_group_name_H-M   'P 1'
#
loop_
_entity.id
_entity.type
_entity.pdbx_description
1 polymer ?
#
loop_
_entity_poly.entity_id
_entity_poly.type
_entity_poly.pdbx_seq_one_letter_code
_entity_poly.pdbx_strand_id
1 'polypeptide(L)'
;MDKKISEHLKTATELFFEPAPIKEPEEEREEPIFQNEDEAERKRKVYQCNCCGRTFTEKGDIDFTSNLFHDFAAYTGYSSPLDDEKIEFMLCERCLMDIFRGFKHQPIVHGQNVVEWYDQVKEGYYEELDELERR
;
A
#
# COMPACT_ATOMS: atom_id res chain seq x y z
N MET A 1 1.33 -62.59 -42.70
CA MET A 1 0.57 -63.78 -42.25
C MET A 1 0.55 -63.63 -40.73
N ASP A 2 -0.54 -63.27 -40.05
CA ASP A 2 -1.91 -63.83 -40.02
C ASP A 2 -2.94 -62.71 -39.68
N LYS A 3 -4.01 -62.55 -40.48
CA LYS A 3 -5.40 -63.01 -40.27
C LYS A 3 -6.14 -62.48 -39.03
N LYS A 4 -7.16 -61.64 -39.29
CA LYS A 4 -8.58 -61.63 -38.82
C LYS A 4 -9.15 -60.20 -39.06
N ILE A 5 -10.14 -59.88 -39.92
CA ILE A 5 -11.49 -60.44 -40.22
C ILE A 5 -12.27 -60.69 -38.92
N SER A 6 -13.51 -60.25 -38.71
CA SER A 6 -14.41 -59.23 -39.24
C SER A 6 -15.53 -59.13 -38.19
N GLU A 7 -16.16 -57.96 -38.08
CA GLU A 7 -17.62 -57.79 -38.16
C GLU A 7 -18.51 -58.28 -37.01
N HIS A 8 -19.61 -57.53 -36.90
CA HIS A 8 -20.88 -57.89 -36.27
C HIS A 8 -20.92 -57.75 -34.73
N LEU A 9 -21.93 -57.18 -34.08
CA LEU A 9 -23.27 -56.79 -34.50
C LEU A 9 -23.91 -56.03 -33.30
N LYS A 10 -24.68 -54.98 -33.61
CA LYS A 10 -25.97 -54.59 -32.99
C LYS A 10 -26.03 -54.19 -31.49
N THR A 11 -26.30 -52.89 -31.31
CA THR A 11 -27.47 -52.30 -30.60
C THR A 11 -28.22 -53.15 -29.55
N ALA A 12 -28.31 -52.62 -28.33
CA ALA A 12 -29.54 -52.39 -27.57
C ALA A 12 -29.13 -51.54 -26.34
N THR A 13 -29.55 -50.28 -26.25
CA THR A 13 -30.77 -49.82 -25.56
C THR A 13 -30.75 -50.15 -24.07
N GLU A 14 -30.96 -49.09 -23.28
CA GLU A 14 -31.06 -49.03 -21.83
C GLU A 14 -29.70 -48.91 -21.12
N LEU A 15 -29.49 -47.75 -20.48
CA LEU A 15 -29.11 -47.59 -19.08
C LEU A 15 -28.93 -46.08 -18.81
N PHE A 16 -29.96 -45.52 -18.16
CA PHE A 16 -29.92 -44.32 -17.31
C PHE A 16 -29.52 -42.97 -17.94
N PHE A 17 -30.51 -42.27 -18.50
CA PHE A 17 -30.53 -40.80 -18.43
C PHE A 17 -30.93 -40.42 -17.00
N GLU A 18 -29.96 -40.02 -16.18
CA GLU A 18 -30.27 -39.26 -14.97
C GLU A 18 -30.70 -37.85 -15.40
N PRO A 19 -31.88 -37.35 -14.99
CA PRO A 19 -32.25 -35.97 -15.27
C PRO A 19 -31.30 -35.04 -14.51
N ALA A 20 -30.76 -34.05 -15.22
CA ALA A 20 -29.92 -33.02 -14.62
C ALA A 20 -30.67 -32.34 -13.45
N PRO A 21 -29.98 -32.03 -12.33
CA PRO A 21 -30.62 -31.35 -11.21
C PRO A 21 -31.13 -30.00 -11.67
N ILE A 22 -32.43 -29.78 -11.46
CA ILE A 22 -33.10 -28.50 -11.66
C ILE A 22 -32.44 -27.53 -10.68
N LYS A 23 -31.67 -26.57 -11.19
CA LYS A 23 -31.14 -25.48 -10.37
C LYS A 23 -32.33 -24.61 -9.95
N GLU A 24 -32.56 -24.53 -8.65
CA GLU A 24 -33.52 -23.59 -8.06
C GLU A 24 -33.13 -22.16 -8.49
N PRO A 25 -34.11 -21.25 -8.72
CA PRO A 25 -33.80 -19.88 -9.09
C PRO A 25 -33.01 -19.22 -7.95
N GLU A 26 -31.82 -18.71 -8.28
CA GLU A 26 -31.00 -17.93 -7.37
C GLU A 26 -31.80 -16.68 -6.96
N GLU A 27 -32.28 -16.68 -5.72
CA GLU A 27 -32.94 -15.54 -5.10
C GLU A 27 -31.92 -14.40 -5.04
N GLU A 28 -32.08 -13.39 -5.90
CA GLU A 28 -31.26 -12.19 -5.90
C GLU A 28 -31.36 -11.52 -4.53
N ARG A 29 -30.34 -11.77 -3.70
CA ARG A 29 -30.17 -11.07 -2.43
C ARG A 29 -29.79 -9.63 -2.78
N GLU A 30 -30.75 -8.72 -2.74
CA GLU A 30 -30.47 -7.29 -2.80
C GLU A 30 -29.51 -6.96 -1.65
N GLU A 31 -28.27 -6.62 -1.99
CA GLU A 31 -27.30 -6.16 -0.99
C GLU A 31 -27.84 -4.86 -0.37
N PRO A 32 -27.84 -4.71 0.96
CA PRO A 32 -28.27 -3.48 1.58
C PRO A 32 -27.36 -2.35 1.08
N ILE A 33 -27.95 -1.37 0.39
CA ILE A 33 -27.29 -0.13 0.02
C ILE A 33 -26.99 0.60 1.33
N PHE A 34 -25.81 0.38 1.90
CA PHE A 34 -25.26 1.21 2.96
C PHE A 34 -24.96 2.59 2.35
N GLN A 35 -25.96 3.48 2.41
CA GLN A 35 -25.73 4.90 2.25
C GLN A 35 -24.92 5.34 3.47
N ASN A 36 -23.59 5.37 3.34
CA ASN A 36 -22.74 5.89 4.39
C ASN A 36 -22.94 7.41 4.45
N GLU A 37 -23.78 7.84 5.39
CA GLU A 37 -24.04 9.23 5.77
C GLU A 37 -22.84 9.89 6.52
N ASP A 38 -21.60 9.66 6.08
CA ASP A 38 -20.39 10.19 6.75
C ASP A 38 -19.60 11.16 5.85
N GLU A 39 -20.29 12.01 5.10
CA GLU A 39 -19.68 13.10 4.31
C GLU A 39 -19.26 14.32 5.15
N ALA A 40 -19.33 14.27 6.49
CA ALA A 40 -19.25 15.48 7.32
C ALA A 40 -18.39 15.39 8.60
N GLU A 41 -17.27 14.66 8.62
CA GLU A 41 -16.13 15.00 9.49
C GLU A 41 -14.83 14.35 9.00
N ARG A 42 -14.24 14.84 7.91
CA ARG A 42 -12.85 14.50 7.58
C ARG A 42 -11.95 15.05 8.69
N LYS A 43 -11.67 14.22 9.70
CA LYS A 43 -10.69 14.50 10.76
C LYS A 43 -9.39 14.89 10.08
N ARG A 44 -9.01 16.16 10.20
CA ARG A 44 -7.72 16.64 9.73
C ARG A 44 -6.64 15.89 10.49
N LYS A 45 -5.83 15.08 9.79
CA LYS A 45 -4.68 14.43 10.43
C LYS A 45 -3.60 15.47 10.65
N VAL A 46 -3.02 15.44 11.84
CA VAL A 46 -1.89 16.30 12.21
C VAL A 46 -0.66 15.41 12.29
N TYR A 47 0.35 15.77 11.52
CA TYR A 47 1.66 15.12 11.45
C TYR A 47 2.67 15.98 12.21
N GLN A 48 3.53 15.37 13.01
CA GLN A 48 4.57 16.09 13.75
C GLN A 48 5.92 15.39 13.61
N CYS A 49 6.95 16.13 13.24
CA CYS A 49 8.30 15.61 13.08
C CYS A 49 8.92 15.42 14.47
N ASN A 50 9.33 14.19 14.80
CA ASN A 50 10.01 13.88 16.05
C ASN A 50 11.43 14.45 16.16
N CYS A 51 12.03 14.88 15.04
CA CYS A 51 13.38 15.48 15.03
C CYS A 51 13.35 17.00 15.27
N CYS A 52 12.58 17.76 14.49
CA CYS A 52 12.58 19.23 14.54
C CYS A 52 11.29 19.83 15.13
N GLY A 53 10.27 19.02 15.42
CA GLY A 53 9.00 19.47 16.00
C GLY A 53 8.03 20.11 15.01
N ARG A 54 8.39 20.26 13.72
CA ARG A 54 7.51 20.81 12.67
C ARG A 54 6.21 20.02 12.60
N THR A 55 5.10 20.74 12.41
CA THR A 55 3.77 20.16 12.31
C THR A 55 3.16 20.45 10.95
N PHE A 56 2.48 19.45 10.36
CA PHE A 56 1.69 19.60 9.15
C PHE A 56 0.26 19.12 9.40
N THR A 57 -0.73 19.94 9.09
CA THR A 57 -2.14 19.57 9.19
C THR A 57 -2.68 19.30 7.80
N GLU A 58 -3.04 18.05 7.54
CA GLU A 58 -3.66 17.63 6.29
C GLU A 58 -5.02 18.32 6.11
N LYS A 59 -5.20 18.93 4.93
CA LYS A 59 -6.49 19.47 4.48
C LYS A 59 -6.93 18.69 3.25
N GLY A 60 -7.95 17.83 3.37
CA GLY A 60 -8.52 17.07 2.25
C GLY A 60 -7.96 15.65 2.12
N ASP A 61 -8.21 14.99 0.98
CA ASP A 61 -7.58 13.70 0.66
C ASP A 61 -6.17 13.99 0.10
N ILE A 62 -5.12 13.54 0.81
CA ILE A 62 -3.76 13.62 0.31
C ILE A 62 -3.61 12.77 -0.97
N ASP A 63 -3.10 13.40 -2.03
CA ASP A 63 -2.42 12.70 -3.12
C ASP A 63 -1.08 12.20 -2.58
N PHE A 64 -0.79 10.90 -2.73
CA PHE A 64 0.37 10.17 -2.16
C PHE A 64 1.75 10.86 -2.36
N THR A 65 1.81 11.81 -3.27
CA THR A 65 2.97 12.64 -3.65
C THR A 65 3.25 13.85 -2.74
N SER A 66 2.38 14.18 -1.77
CA SER A 66 2.43 15.48 -1.07
C SER A 66 2.71 15.45 0.43
N ASN A 67 2.83 14.29 1.08
CA ASN A 67 3.16 14.28 2.50
C ASN A 67 4.69 14.37 2.68
N LEU A 68 5.16 15.58 2.91
CA LEU A 68 6.57 15.93 3.21
C LEU A 68 6.99 15.42 4.61
N PHE A 69 6.26 14.44 5.13
CA PHE A 69 6.37 13.74 6.40
C PHE A 69 6.26 12.25 6.12
N HIS A 70 7.22 11.51 6.66
CA HIS A 70 7.36 10.07 6.47
C HIS A 70 7.22 9.37 7.82
N ASP A 71 6.45 8.29 7.82
CA ASP A 71 6.28 7.39 8.95
C ASP A 71 7.38 6.32 8.91
N PHE A 72 8.09 6.14 10.02
CA PHE A 72 9.18 5.19 10.16
C PHE A 72 8.94 4.27 11.34
N ALA A 73 9.25 3.00 11.11
CA ALA A 73 9.36 2.01 12.17
C ALA A 73 10.76 1.39 12.16
N ALA A 74 11.40 1.36 13.32
CA ALA A 74 12.62 0.61 13.55
C ALA A 74 12.30 -0.59 14.44
N TYR A 75 12.78 -1.76 14.04
CA TYR A 75 12.68 -2.99 14.83
C TYR A 75 14.05 -3.27 15.42
N THR A 76 14.09 -3.48 16.72
CA THR A 76 15.32 -3.86 17.41
C THR A 76 15.48 -5.37 17.37
N GLY A 77 16.70 -5.83 17.10
CA GLY A 77 16.99 -7.26 17.02
C GLY A 77 17.08 -7.90 18.41
N TYR A 78 16.90 -9.23 18.44
CA TYR A 78 17.11 -10.01 19.65
C TYR A 78 18.52 -9.82 20.20
N SER A 79 18.65 -9.73 21.53
CA SER A 79 19.91 -9.46 22.25
C SER A 79 20.34 -7.99 22.34
N SER A 80 19.51 -7.05 21.91
CA SER A 80 19.62 -5.63 22.26
C SER A 80 19.04 -5.37 23.66
N PRO A 81 19.47 -4.33 24.40
CA PRO A 81 18.76 -3.87 25.61
C PRO A 81 17.29 -3.49 25.37
N LEU A 82 16.95 -3.18 24.12
CA LEU A 82 15.59 -2.98 23.63
C LEU A 82 15.18 -4.26 22.92
N ASP A 83 14.93 -5.35 23.64
CA ASP A 83 14.70 -6.68 23.06
C ASP A 83 13.28 -6.75 22.46
N ASP A 84 13.17 -7.11 21.17
CA ASP A 84 11.91 -7.25 20.42
C ASP A 84 10.98 -6.01 20.46
N GLU A 85 11.57 -4.82 20.49
CA GLU A 85 10.85 -3.56 20.53
C GLU A 85 10.63 -2.97 19.13
N LYS A 86 9.46 -2.35 18.96
CA LYS A 86 9.12 -1.55 17.78
C LYS A 86 9.12 -0.08 18.15
N ILE A 87 9.98 0.69 17.51
CA ILE A 87 10.05 2.14 17.71
C ILE A 87 9.45 2.82 16.49
N GLU A 88 8.34 3.52 16.69
CA GLU A 88 7.67 4.31 15.66
C GLU A 88 7.96 5.80 15.85
N PHE A 89 8.26 6.48 14.76
CA PHE A 89 8.49 7.90 14.75
C PHE A 89 8.25 8.47 13.35
N MET A 90 7.97 9.75 13.32
CA MET A 90 7.68 10.49 12.10
C MET A 90 8.75 11.55 11.87
N LEU A 91 9.24 11.65 10.64
CA LEU A 91 10.21 12.68 10.26
C LEU A 91 9.69 13.47 9.08
N CYS A 92 9.89 14.80 9.10
CA CYS A 92 9.77 15.57 7.88
C CYS A 92 10.91 15.21 6.91
N GLU A 93 10.66 15.39 5.62
CA GLU A 93 11.61 15.05 4.56
C GLU A 93 12.96 15.74 4.75
N ARG A 94 12.96 17.00 5.18
CA ARG A 94 14.20 17.74 5.49
C ARG A 94 15.07 17.03 6.53
N CYS A 95 14.47 16.64 7.65
CA CYS A 95 15.18 15.94 8.72
C CYS A 95 15.63 14.54 8.30
N LEU A 96 14.83 13.85 7.48
CA LEU A 96 15.24 12.57 6.89
C LEU A 96 16.51 12.74 6.04
N MET A 97 16.53 13.76 5.18
CA MET A 97 17.71 14.04 4.35
C MET A 97 18.93 14.46 5.17
N ASP A 98 18.73 15.18 6.28
CA ASP A 98 19.81 15.51 7.22
C ASP A 98 20.39 14.26 7.89
N ILE A 99 19.53 13.28 8.24
CA ILE A 99 20.01 11.99 8.76
C ILE A 99 20.83 11.26 7.69
N PHE A 100 20.32 11.19 6.45
CA PHE A 100 21.06 10.57 5.34
C PHE A 100 22.39 11.26 5.05
N ARG A 101 22.49 12.59 5.19
CA ARG A 101 23.76 13.32 5.09
C ARG A 101 24.81 12.81 6.08
N GLY A 102 24.37 12.43 7.28
CA GLY A 102 25.24 11.88 8.33
C GLY A 102 25.74 10.46 8.05
N PHE A 103 25.16 9.74 7.09
CA PHE A 103 25.58 8.37 6.79
C PHE A 103 26.90 8.37 6.03
N LYS A 104 27.83 7.49 6.45
CA LYS A 104 29.07 7.23 5.71
C LYS A 104 28.79 6.68 4.30
N HIS A 105 27.73 5.89 4.17
CA HIS A 105 27.25 5.34 2.91
C HIS A 105 25.83 5.83 2.68
N GLN A 106 25.69 6.86 1.86
CA GLN A 106 24.40 7.48 1.57
C GLN A 106 23.54 6.57 0.68
N PRO A 107 22.21 6.61 0.83
CA PRO A 107 21.31 5.77 0.04
C PRO A 107 21.36 6.15 -1.45
N ILE A 108 21.27 5.11 -2.29
CA ILE A 108 21.25 5.23 -3.75
C ILE A 108 19.93 4.67 -4.27
N VAL A 109 19.20 5.47 -5.04
CA VAL A 109 17.93 5.09 -5.69
C VAL A 109 18.08 5.31 -7.18
N HIS A 110 17.72 4.31 -7.99
CA HIS A 110 17.88 4.34 -9.46
C HIS A 110 19.29 4.75 -9.93
N GLY A 111 20.32 4.41 -9.17
CA GLY A 111 21.72 4.74 -9.48
C GLY A 111 22.14 6.17 -9.11
N GLN A 112 21.27 6.96 -8.49
CA GLN A 112 21.56 8.31 -8.03
C GLN A 112 21.64 8.37 -6.50
N ASN A 113 22.59 9.14 -5.98
CA ASN A 113 22.64 9.46 -4.55
C ASN A 113 21.43 10.31 -4.19
N VAL A 114 20.62 9.84 -3.24
CA VAL A 114 19.37 10.48 -2.84
C VAL A 114 19.60 11.89 -2.29
N VAL A 115 20.65 12.09 -1.48
CA VAL A 115 20.95 13.37 -0.86
C VAL A 115 21.39 14.40 -1.90
N GLU A 116 22.25 14.00 -2.83
CA GLU A 116 22.70 14.88 -3.91
C GLU A 116 21.55 15.25 -4.83
N TRP A 117 20.70 14.28 -5.18
CA TRP A 117 19.53 14.54 -6.01
C TRP A 117 18.55 15.49 -5.32
N TYR A 118 18.26 15.26 -4.04
CA TYR A 118 17.47 16.16 -3.21
C TYR A 118 18.05 17.58 -3.19
N ASP A 119 19.36 17.72 -2.99
CA ASP A 119 20.02 19.03 -2.92
C ASP A 119 19.93 19.83 -4.23
N GLN A 120 19.79 19.15 -5.38
CA GLN A 120 19.61 19.79 -6.68
C GLN A 120 18.19 20.31 -6.91
N VAL A 121 17.18 19.69 -6.29
CA VAL A 121 15.77 19.99 -6.57
C VAL A 121 15.03 20.66 -5.41
N LYS A 122 15.64 20.72 -4.21
CA LYS A 122 15.00 21.29 -3.01
C LYS A 122 14.71 22.79 -3.12
N GLU A 123 15.45 23.53 -3.95
CA GLU A 123 15.21 24.95 -4.19
C GLU A 123 13.91 25.10 -5.00
N GLY A 124 12.92 25.80 -4.43
CA GLY A 124 11.58 25.96 -5.03
C GLY A 124 10.58 24.87 -4.65
N TYR A 125 11.01 23.63 -4.42
CA TYR A 125 10.11 22.51 -4.10
C TYR A 125 9.37 22.65 -2.76
N TYR A 126 9.92 23.44 -1.83
CA TYR A 126 9.37 23.64 -0.50
C TYR A 126 8.89 25.06 -0.21
N GLU A 127 8.74 25.91 -1.23
CA GLU A 127 8.26 27.29 -1.00
C GLU A 127 6.93 27.29 -0.23
N GLU A 128 6.02 26.38 -0.56
CA GLU A 128 4.75 26.21 0.15
C GLU A 128 4.91 25.74 1.60
N LEU A 129 5.90 24.89 1.91
CA LEU A 129 6.22 24.52 3.31
C LEU A 129 6.81 25.68 4.08
N ASP A 130 7.74 26.41 3.46
CA ASP A 130 8.38 27.56 4.10
C ASP A 130 7.34 28.68 4.33
N GLU A 131 6.31 28.78 3.49
CA GLU A 131 5.16 29.66 3.71
C GLU A 131 4.21 29.17 4.81
N LEU A 132 3.95 27.86 4.89
CA LEU A 132 3.20 27.26 6.00
C LEU A 132 3.91 27.45 7.35
N GLU A 133 5.24 27.47 7.36
CA GLU A 133 6.06 27.72 8.55
C GLU A 133 6.06 29.18 9.03
N ARG A 134 5.68 30.14 8.17
CA ARG A 134 5.66 31.59 8.49
C ARG A 134 4.32 32.08 9.07
N ARG A 135 3.28 31.25 9.14
CA ARG A 135 1.95 31.60 9.65
C ARG A 135 1.73 31.09 11.07
#